data_AF-A0A4R4IAW7-F1
#
_entry.id   AF-A0A4R4IAW7-F1
#
_cell.length_a   1.000
_cell.length_b   1.000
_cell.length_c   1.000
_cell.angle_alpha   90.00
_cell.angle_beta   90.00
_cell.angle_gamma   90.00
#
_symmetry.space_group_name_H-M   'P 1'
#
loop_
_entity.id
_entity.type
_entity.pdbx_description
1 polymer ?
#
loop_
_entity_poly.entity_id
_entity_poly.type
_entity_poly.pdbx_seq_one_letter_code
_entity_poly.pdbx_strand_id
1 'polypeptide(L)'
;MPVVVIVLAFIFINLGCGPAHAQQVFKCRTDDGIAYQSLPCDGPPLKQWTAAPEPFDRHAQARLQAIERELKRANAVPAQRTRRSGRPPTPAAGACELARRGRSQAYAKAGLKRDFALSSHWDNQVHAACW
;
A
#
# COMPACT_ATOMS: atom_id res chain seq x y z
N MET A 1 -34.58 -45.67 15.59
CA MET A 1 -33.35 -45.37 14.82
C MET A 1 -33.16 -43.92 14.33
N PRO A 2 -34.14 -42.98 14.35
CA PRO A 2 -33.86 -41.59 13.96
C PRO A 2 -33.20 -40.77 15.08
N VAL A 3 -33.42 -41.15 16.35
CA VAL A 3 -32.89 -40.42 17.52
C VAL A 3 -31.36 -40.49 17.62
N VAL A 4 -30.76 -41.65 17.29
CA VAL A 4 -29.30 -41.84 17.33
C VAL A 4 -28.59 -41.02 16.24
N VAL A 5 -29.20 -40.91 15.05
CA VAL A 5 -28.69 -40.09 13.93
C VAL A 5 -28.76 -38.60 14.27
N ILE A 6 -29.83 -38.16 14.94
CA ILE A 6 -30.00 -36.77 15.37
C ILE A 6 -28.99 -36.42 16.47
N VAL A 7 -28.75 -37.30 17.44
CA VAL A 7 -27.77 -37.08 18.52
C VAL A 7 -26.34 -37.03 17.96
N LEU A 8 -25.98 -37.92 17.03
CA LEU A 8 -24.68 -37.90 16.36
C LEU A 8 -24.50 -36.64 15.51
N ALA A 9 -25.53 -36.19 14.79
CA ALA A 9 -25.48 -34.96 14.00
C ALA A 9 -25.27 -33.71 14.88
N PHE A 10 -25.90 -33.66 16.07
CA PHE A 10 -25.70 -32.55 17.02
C PHE A 10 -24.29 -32.53 17.64
N ILE A 11 -23.68 -33.69 17.87
CA ILE A 11 -22.31 -33.79 18.40
C ILE A 11 -21.27 -33.34 17.36
N PHE A 12 -21.47 -33.65 16.08
CA PHE A 12 -20.55 -33.20 15.01
C PHE A 12 -20.64 -31.69 14.71
N ILE A 13 -21.79 -31.04 14.93
CA ILE A 13 -21.97 -29.60 14.64
C ILE A 13 -21.36 -28.71 15.75
N ASN A 14 -21.21 -29.20 16.98
CA ASN A 14 -20.68 -28.42 18.10
C ASN A 14 -19.14 -28.35 18.16
N LEU A 15 -18.42 -29.04 17.27
CA LEU A 15 -16.95 -29.09 17.29
C LEU A 15 -16.26 -27.97 16.48
N GLY A 16 -17.00 -26.92 16.10
CA GLY A 16 -16.55 -25.87 15.18
C GLY A 16 -16.46 -24.45 15.74
N CYS A 17 -16.70 -24.22 17.04
CA CYS A 17 -16.60 -22.88 17.62
C CYS A 17 -15.31 -22.74 18.45
N GLY A 18 -14.18 -22.65 17.77
CA GLY A 18 -12.95 -22.13 18.38
C GLY A 18 -13.05 -20.62 18.59
N PRO A 19 -12.47 -20.05 19.67
CA PRO A 19 -12.54 -18.62 19.93
C PRO A 19 -11.89 -17.83 18.78
N ALA A 20 -12.71 -17.09 18.04
CA ALA A 20 -12.32 -16.33 16.85
C ALA A 20 -11.54 -15.03 17.14
N HIS A 21 -10.82 -14.91 18.26
CA HIS A 21 -10.21 -13.64 18.68
C HIS A 21 -8.80 -13.74 19.28
N ALA A 22 -8.05 -14.78 18.96
CA ALA A 22 -6.61 -14.82 19.24
C ALA A 22 -5.85 -15.05 17.93
N GLN A 23 -5.32 -13.99 17.33
CA GLN A 23 -4.34 -14.13 16.26
C GLN A 23 -3.03 -14.60 16.89
N GLN A 24 -2.90 -15.91 17.12
CA GLN A 24 -1.65 -16.48 17.59
C GLN A 24 -0.62 -16.40 16.47
N VAL A 25 0.56 -15.85 16.77
CA VAL A 25 1.66 -15.76 15.81
C VAL A 25 2.80 -16.66 16.28
N PHE A 26 3.27 -17.50 15.37
CA PHE A 26 4.39 -18.40 15.55
C PHE A 26 5.58 -17.91 14.73
N LYS A 27 6.74 -17.82 15.39
CA LYS A 27 8.03 -17.64 14.73
C LYS A 27 8.64 -19.01 14.49
N CYS A 28 8.62 -19.44 13.24
CA CYS A 28 9.11 -20.74 12.80
C CYS A 28 10.51 -20.63 12.19
N ARG A 29 11.33 -21.66 12.39
CA ARG A 29 12.54 -21.86 11.60
C ARG A 29 12.18 -22.72 10.39
N THR A 30 12.49 -22.23 9.21
CA THR A 30 12.33 -22.93 7.92
C THR A 30 13.70 -23.12 7.29
N ASP A 31 13.77 -23.93 6.23
CA ASP A 31 15.03 -24.14 5.49
C ASP A 31 15.55 -22.82 4.88
N ASP A 32 14.63 -21.94 4.46
CA ASP A 32 14.92 -20.60 3.92
C ASP A 32 15.13 -19.52 5.01
N GLY A 33 15.07 -19.89 6.30
CA GLY A 33 15.35 -18.99 7.42
C GLY A 33 14.23 -18.90 8.47
N ILE A 34 13.60 -17.73 8.59
CA ILE A 34 12.59 -17.44 9.62
C ILE A 34 11.27 -17.07 8.96
N ALA A 35 10.21 -17.79 9.30
CA ALA A 35 8.85 -17.49 8.89
C ALA A 35 7.99 -17.06 10.08
N TYR A 36 7.08 -16.13 9.85
CA TYR A 36 6.06 -15.72 10.81
C TYR A 36 4.71 -16.14 10.26
N GLN A 37 3.95 -16.91 11.02
CA GLN A 37 2.72 -17.52 10.54
C GLN A 37 1.68 -17.64 11.65
N SER A 38 0.42 -17.69 11.26
CA SER A 38 -0.71 -17.89 12.20
C SER A 38 -1.00 -19.36 12.47
N LEU A 39 -0.51 -20.27 11.62
CA LEU A 39 -0.56 -21.71 11.87
C LEU A 39 0.63 -22.14 12.73
N PRO A 40 0.47 -23.16 13.58
CA PRO A 40 1.61 -23.77 14.28
C PRO A 40 2.73 -24.17 13.30
N CYS A 41 3.98 -24.11 13.76
CA CYS A 41 5.11 -24.60 12.99
C CYS A 41 5.05 -26.15 12.90
N ASP A 42 5.66 -26.74 11.86
CA ASP A 42 5.77 -28.20 11.74
C ASP A 42 6.62 -28.82 12.88
N GLY A 43 7.49 -28.01 13.49
CA GLY A 43 8.30 -28.35 14.67
C GLY A 43 8.10 -27.38 15.84
N PRO A 44 8.97 -27.42 16.86
CA PRO A 44 8.86 -26.49 17.99
C PRO A 44 9.04 -25.03 17.53
N PRO A 45 8.13 -24.11 17.88
CA PRO A 45 8.28 -22.71 17.53
C PRO A 45 9.45 -22.08 18.28
N LEU A 46 10.20 -21.20 17.61
CA LEU A 46 11.24 -20.40 18.27
C LEU A 46 10.64 -19.40 19.26
N LYS A 47 9.45 -18.88 18.92
CA LYS A 47 8.66 -18.01 19.78
C LYS A 47 7.20 -18.12 19.37
N GLN A 48 6.31 -18.02 20.35
CA GLN A 48 4.88 -17.89 20.12
C GLN A 48 4.33 -16.76 20.97
N TRP A 49 3.39 -15.99 20.44
CA TRP A 49 2.67 -14.96 21.20
C TRP A 49 1.29 -14.72 20.60
N THR A 50 0.39 -14.20 21.42
CA THR A 50 -0.90 -13.72 20.97
C THR A 50 -0.74 -12.30 20.45
N ALA A 51 -1.07 -12.08 19.17
CA ALA A 51 -1.14 -10.73 18.62
C ALA A 51 -2.45 -10.08 19.07
N ALA A 52 -2.33 -9.10 19.97
CA ALA A 52 -3.45 -8.24 20.31
C ALA A 52 -3.79 -7.39 19.08
N PRO A 53 -5.07 -7.35 18.65
CA PRO A 53 -5.49 -6.39 17.64
C PRO A 53 -5.18 -4.96 18.10
N GLU A 54 -4.68 -4.14 17.18
CA GLU A 54 -4.52 -2.70 17.43
C GLU A 54 -5.90 -2.11 17.78
N PRO A 55 -6.04 -1.36 18.89
CA PRO A 55 -7.31 -0.74 19.24
C PRO A 55 -7.71 0.28 18.17
N PHE A 56 -9.01 0.33 17.87
CA PHE A 56 -9.53 1.30 16.92
C PHE A 56 -9.49 2.71 17.52
N ASP A 57 -8.65 3.58 16.96
CA ASP A 57 -8.61 5.01 17.30
C ASP A 57 -9.31 5.84 16.22
N ARG A 58 -10.44 6.45 16.61
CA ARG A 58 -11.24 7.33 15.74
C ARG A 58 -10.45 8.57 15.28
N HIS A 59 -9.59 9.14 16.13
CA HIS A 59 -8.80 10.32 15.78
C HIS A 59 -7.69 9.98 14.80
N ALA A 60 -6.99 8.86 14.99
CA ALA A 60 -6.03 8.36 14.02
C ALA A 60 -6.69 8.07 12.67
N GLN A 61 -7.88 7.45 12.67
CA GLN A 61 -8.63 7.18 11.44
C GLN A 61 -9.03 8.48 10.72
N ALA A 62 -9.52 9.47 11.45
CA ALA A 62 -9.88 10.77 10.89
C ALA A 62 -8.67 11.48 10.27
N ARG A 63 -7.49 11.37 10.90
CA ARG A 63 -6.22 11.91 10.36
C ARG A 63 -5.82 11.23 9.06
N LEU A 64 -5.88 9.90 8.99
CA LEU A 64 -5.58 9.14 7.77
C LEU A 64 -6.52 9.54 6.63
N GLN A 65 -7.82 9.65 6.91
CA GLN A 65 -8.81 10.10 5.91
C GLN A 65 -8.56 11.53 5.43
N ALA A 66 -8.06 12.43 6.29
CA ALA A 66 -7.70 13.78 5.89
C ALA A 66 -6.50 13.77 4.93
N ILE A 67 -5.46 12.99 5.24
CA ILE A 67 -4.27 12.82 4.39
C ILE A 67 -4.67 12.22 3.03
N GLU A 68 -5.50 11.18 3.01
CA GLU A 68 -6.00 10.58 1.76
C GLU A 68 -6.74 11.59 0.88
N ARG A 69 -7.58 12.44 1.49
CA ARG A 69 -8.30 13.50 0.76
C ARG A 69 -7.34 14.54 0.19
N GLU A 70 -6.31 14.92 0.94
CA GLU A 70 -5.29 15.85 0.49
C GLU A 70 -4.47 15.28 -0.67
N LEU A 71 -3.98 14.05 -0.54
CA LEU A 71 -3.26 13.34 -1.60
C LEU A 71 -4.13 13.19 -2.85
N LYS A 72 -5.42 12.86 -2.68
CA LYS A 72 -6.35 12.76 -3.81
C LYS A 72 -6.54 14.11 -4.51
N ARG A 73 -6.58 15.23 -3.78
CA ARG A 73 -6.67 16.58 -4.36
C ARG A 73 -5.37 16.98 -5.05
N ALA A 74 -4.22 16.70 -4.44
CA ALA A 74 -2.92 17.00 -5.02
C ALA A 74 -2.63 16.20 -6.29
N ASN A 75 -3.03 14.93 -6.31
CA ASN A 75 -2.86 14.02 -7.46
C ASN A 75 -4.03 14.08 -8.46
N ALA A 76 -5.10 14.83 -8.16
CA ALA A 76 -6.12 15.09 -9.15
C ALA A 76 -5.52 16.02 -10.20
N VAL A 77 -5.10 15.44 -11.33
CA VAL A 77 -4.77 16.20 -12.54
C VAL A 77 -5.91 17.18 -12.76
N PRO A 78 -5.66 18.51 -12.81
CA PRO A 78 -6.72 19.44 -13.08
C PRO A 78 -7.35 19.00 -14.38
N ALA A 79 -8.67 18.71 -14.35
CA ALA A 79 -9.45 18.47 -15.54
C ALA A 79 -9.48 19.79 -16.31
N GLN A 80 -8.39 20.06 -17.03
CA GLN A 80 -8.29 21.11 -18.01
C GLN A 80 -9.42 20.79 -18.96
N ARG A 81 -10.45 21.64 -18.94
CA ARG A 81 -11.67 21.52 -19.74
C ARG A 81 -11.25 21.64 -21.20
N THR A 82 -10.76 20.54 -21.76
CA THR A 82 -10.28 20.43 -23.13
C THR A 82 -11.50 20.22 -24.01
N ARG A 83 -12.16 21.33 -24.33
CA ARG A 83 -12.87 21.42 -25.60
C ARG A 83 -11.81 21.44 -26.70
N ARG A 84 -11.35 20.28 -27.15
CA ARG A 84 -10.94 20.06 -28.54
C ARG A 84 -10.76 18.58 -28.82
N SER A 85 -11.62 18.06 -29.69
CA SER A 85 -11.31 16.87 -30.48
C SER A 85 -10.03 17.13 -31.26
N GLY A 86 -9.08 16.21 -31.15
CA GLY A 86 -7.81 16.31 -31.85
C GLY A 86 -6.78 15.42 -31.17
N ARG A 87 -6.30 14.43 -31.93
CA ARG A 87 -5.13 13.59 -31.70
C ARG A 87 -4.15 14.14 -30.65
N PRO A 88 -3.65 13.33 -29.69
CA PRO A 88 -2.65 13.80 -28.73
C PRO A 88 -1.50 14.44 -29.50
N PRO A 89 -1.06 15.66 -29.14
CA PRO A 89 0.13 16.23 -29.75
C PRO A 89 1.27 15.28 -29.41
N THR A 90 1.85 14.63 -30.43
CA THR A 90 3.20 14.09 -30.29
C THR A 90 4.04 15.20 -29.69
N PRO A 91 4.65 15.01 -28.50
CA PRO A 91 5.50 16.03 -27.93
C PRO A 91 6.51 16.40 -29.01
N ALA A 92 6.57 17.68 -29.38
CA ALA A 92 7.59 18.14 -30.29
C ALA A 92 8.91 17.64 -29.71
N ALA A 93 9.70 16.87 -30.47
CA ALA A 93 10.86 16.16 -29.94
C ALA A 93 11.79 17.07 -29.12
N GLY A 94 11.78 18.38 -29.39
CA GLY A 94 12.50 19.40 -28.63
C GLY A 94 11.93 19.75 -27.24
N ALA A 95 10.65 19.56 -26.95
CA ALA A 95 10.02 19.94 -25.67
C ALA A 95 10.46 19.04 -24.51
N CYS A 96 10.48 17.72 -24.72
CA CYS A 96 10.99 16.76 -23.74
C CYS A 96 12.49 16.99 -23.47
N GLU A 97 13.30 17.17 -24.53
CA GLU A 97 14.72 17.46 -24.39
C GLU A 97 15.00 18.83 -23.74
N LEU A 98 14.16 19.84 -24.00
CA LEU A 98 14.24 21.14 -23.32
C LEU A 98 13.96 20.98 -21.81
N ALA A 99 12.93 20.24 -21.44
CA ALA A 99 12.59 19.98 -20.03
C ALA A 99 13.71 19.21 -19.31
N ARG A 100 14.28 18.18 -19.96
CA ARG A 100 15.44 17.44 -19.42
C ARG A 100 16.66 18.33 -19.22
N ARG A 101 16.95 19.22 -20.18
CA ARG A 101 18.04 20.20 -20.06
C ARG A 101 17.77 21.20 -18.93
N GLY A 102 16.55 21.72 -18.81
CA GLY A 102 16.16 22.60 -17.70
C GLY A 102 16.41 21.97 -16.33
N ARG A 103 15.99 20.72 -16.15
CA ARG A 103 16.26 19.94 -14.92
C ARG A 103 17.76 19.81 -14.64
N SER A 104 18.55 19.46 -15.66
CA SER A 104 20.00 19.29 -15.49
C SER A 104 20.69 20.59 -15.06
N GLN A 105 20.28 21.74 -15.63
CA GLN A 105 20.80 23.05 -15.25
C GLN A 105 20.38 23.45 -13.83
N ALA A 106 19.14 23.16 -13.44
CA ALA A 106 18.67 23.45 -12.09
C ALA A 106 19.42 22.62 -11.04
N TYR A 107 19.68 21.34 -11.33
CA TYR A 107 20.47 20.48 -10.44
C TYR A 107 21.93 20.92 -10.38
N ALA A 108 22.52 21.35 -11.49
CA ALA A 108 23.87 21.91 -11.51
C ALA A 108 23.97 23.19 -10.67
N LYS A 109 22.96 24.08 -10.73
CA LYS A 109 22.90 25.30 -9.91
C LYS A 109 22.71 25.01 -8.42
N ALA A 110 21.89 24.02 -8.09
CA ALA A 110 21.64 23.64 -6.69
C ALA A 110 22.82 22.88 -6.06
N GLY A 111 23.60 22.16 -6.86
CA GLY A 111 24.73 21.35 -6.39
C GLY A 111 24.28 20.34 -5.33
N LEU A 112 24.98 20.32 -4.18
CA LEU A 112 24.64 19.45 -3.04
C LEU A 112 23.37 19.87 -2.30
N LYS A 113 22.85 21.08 -2.52
CA LYS A 113 21.64 21.59 -1.87
C LYS A 113 20.35 21.24 -2.64
N ARG A 114 20.34 20.10 -3.34
CA ARG A 114 19.14 19.64 -4.06
C ARG A 114 18.12 19.12 -3.05
N ASP A 115 17.13 19.93 -2.75
CA ASP A 115 16.00 19.53 -1.92
C ASP A 115 14.94 18.75 -2.71
N PHE A 116 13.98 18.18 -1.96
CA PHE A 116 12.88 17.42 -2.53
C PHE A 116 11.94 18.29 -3.38
N ALA A 117 11.69 19.55 -2.96
CA ALA A 117 10.79 20.44 -3.67
C ALA A 117 11.29 20.77 -5.07
N LEU A 118 12.59 21.09 -5.20
CA LEU A 118 13.25 21.33 -6.48
C LEU A 118 13.21 20.07 -7.35
N SER A 119 13.50 18.90 -6.77
CA SER A 119 13.52 17.65 -7.53
C SER A 119 12.13 17.29 -8.06
N SER A 120 11.12 17.32 -7.18
CA SER A 120 9.73 17.03 -7.51
C SER A 120 9.18 17.99 -8.57
N HIS A 121 9.49 19.28 -8.48
CA HIS A 121 9.08 20.26 -9.48
C HIS A 121 9.58 19.90 -10.89
N TRP A 122 10.87 19.59 -11.03
CA TRP A 122 11.46 19.27 -12.33
C TRP A 122 11.07 17.88 -12.85
N ASP A 123 10.89 16.90 -11.97
CA ASP A 123 10.41 15.59 -12.38
C ASP A 123 8.98 15.65 -12.91
N ASN A 124 8.09 16.44 -12.28
CA ASN A 124 6.74 16.68 -12.80
C ASN A 124 6.75 17.45 -14.13
N GLN A 125 7.64 18.43 -14.31
CA GLN A 125 7.78 19.14 -15.60
C GLN A 125 8.27 18.22 -16.72
N VAL A 126 9.29 17.39 -16.45
CA VAL A 126 9.78 16.41 -17.42
C VAL A 126 8.68 15.39 -17.71
N HIS A 127 7.90 14.99 -16.70
CA HIS A 127 6.78 14.08 -16.89
C HIS A 127 5.74 14.63 -17.87
N ALA A 128 5.27 15.86 -17.61
CA ALA A 128 4.28 16.53 -18.46
C ALA A 128 4.77 16.83 -19.90
N ALA A 129 6.09 16.93 -20.12
CA ALA A 129 6.67 17.24 -21.43
C ALA A 129 6.99 15.98 -22.27
N CYS A 130 7.17 14.82 -21.63
CA CYS A 130 7.66 13.60 -22.27
C CYS A 130 6.61 12.47 -22.36
N TRP A 131 5.56 12.52 -21.55
CA TRP A 131 4.47 11.52 -21.52
C TRP A 131 3.12 12.22 -21.62
#